data_AF-A0A920D8M8-F1
#
_entry.id   AF-A0A920D8M8-F1
#
_cell.length_a   1.000
_cell.length_b   1.000
_cell.length_c   1.000
_cell.angle_alpha   90.00
_cell.angle_beta   90.00
_cell.angle_gamma   90.00
#
_symmetry.space_group_name_H-M   'P 1'
#
loop_
_entity.id
_entity.type
_entity.pdbx_description
1 polymer ?
#
loop_
_entity_poly.entity_id
_entity_poly.type
_entity_poly.pdbx_seq_one_letter_code
_entity_poly.pdbx_strand_id
1 'polypeptide(L)'
;MIYESAIKGAFKGTVAVTQPRRKGRGKLLNIREQDGLYTLLTRGIVNGTAVEKASIIPILSRTIDPYEEWQDFLQLAISPELDIIISNTTEAGLTYLETRYEEGVPIDSFPGKLTVFLHERYTHYSGSKESGVLILPCELVDRNGDVLKKYVLQHSIDFGFSDSFREWVQQDNRFLNNLVDRIVTGAPSEEEAAVLTERFGYEDKLMTLAEPYHLWAIEGEPDLDDRLPLAQAGLNIHWTSDLKPFQLRKVRLLNGSHTLMTPIAILKGQTYVRETMEDSELGVFVREAAEKEIIPALDLPEEEMQCYVKEVWDRFLNPYINHKLTDIMLGSISKFKVRLLPTLLESINKNGVLPERIVTSFSALLRLYRAEHTDKGYVSSTFSGQIVILRDEEQLLASLTQHWSQYSGANMNEVVSYILADEQIWGQNLDLISGLRDQVAEHLNKWEEEEHNEYV
;
A
#
# COMPACT_ATOMS: atom_id res chain seq x y z
N MET A 1 7.78 10.71 -11.71
CA MET A 1 6.82 11.84 -11.74
C MET A 1 7.53 13.16 -11.96
N ILE A 2 8.38 13.63 -11.03
CA ILE A 2 9.16 14.87 -11.20
C ILE A 2 9.92 14.89 -12.54
N TYR A 3 10.64 13.82 -12.87
CA TYR A 3 11.33 13.70 -14.17
C TYR A 3 10.38 13.80 -15.38
N GLU A 4 9.23 13.12 -15.35
CA GLU A 4 8.24 13.17 -16.44
C GLU A 4 7.63 14.58 -16.59
N SER A 5 7.46 15.32 -15.49
CA SER A 5 7.07 16.73 -15.53
C SER A 5 8.19 17.62 -16.09
N ALA A 6 9.45 17.36 -15.72
CA ALA A 6 10.60 18.10 -16.19
C ALA A 6 10.83 17.97 -17.71
N ILE A 7 10.71 16.75 -18.27
CA ILE A 7 10.86 16.56 -19.73
C ILE A 7 9.71 17.17 -20.54
N LYS A 8 8.56 17.44 -19.91
CA LYS A 8 7.45 18.20 -20.49
C LYS A 8 7.61 19.71 -20.32
N GLY A 9 8.71 20.16 -19.69
CA GLY A 9 9.01 21.57 -19.45
C GLY A 9 8.20 22.23 -18.34
N ALA A 10 7.41 21.46 -17.59
CA ALA A 10 6.56 21.96 -16.53
C ALA A 10 7.35 22.18 -15.23
N PHE A 11 8.04 21.15 -14.72
CA PHE A 11 8.93 21.28 -13.56
C PHE A 11 10.33 21.78 -13.99
N LYS A 12 10.81 22.85 -13.35
CA LYS A 12 12.11 23.50 -13.67
C LYS A 12 13.04 23.49 -12.46
N GLY A 13 13.38 22.31 -11.97
CA GLY A 13 14.26 22.13 -10.83
C GLY A 13 14.94 20.77 -10.81
N THR A 14 15.67 20.51 -9.74
CA THR A 14 16.36 19.24 -9.48
C THR A 14 16.08 18.76 -8.06
N VAL A 15 16.51 17.55 -7.73
CA VAL A 15 16.28 16.92 -6.42
C VAL A 15 17.61 16.72 -5.71
N ALA A 16 17.71 17.23 -4.48
CA ALA A 16 18.72 16.79 -3.53
C ALA A 16 18.17 15.59 -2.75
N VAL A 17 18.90 14.47 -2.73
CA VAL A 17 18.48 13.24 -2.05
C VAL A 17 19.29 13.03 -0.78
N THR A 18 18.62 12.64 0.30
CA THR A 18 19.24 12.33 1.58
C THR A 18 18.76 10.96 2.05
N GLN A 19 19.60 10.27 2.81
CA GLN A 19 19.17 8.99 3.39
C GLN A 19 18.39 9.20 4.71
N PRO A 20 17.22 8.57 4.86
CA PRO A 20 16.42 8.75 6.07
C PRO A 20 16.95 7.96 7.26
N ARG A 21 17.70 6.88 7.02
CA ARG A 21 18.26 5.97 8.04
C ARG A 21 19.71 5.62 7.69
N ARG A 22 20.57 5.39 8.70
CA ARG A 22 22.01 5.06 8.51
C ARG A 22 22.28 3.88 7.56
N LYS A 23 21.36 2.91 7.49
CA LYS A 23 21.47 1.74 6.62
C LYS A 23 21.39 2.06 5.11
N GLY A 24 21.03 3.29 4.72
CA GLY A 24 20.91 3.70 3.31
C GLY A 24 22.24 3.98 2.59
N ARG A 25 23.38 3.95 3.30
CA ARG A 25 24.63 4.58 2.83
C ARG A 25 25.12 3.98 1.52
N GLY A 26 25.05 2.66 1.39
CA GLY A 26 25.45 1.96 0.16
C GLY A 26 24.67 2.45 -1.06
N LYS A 27 23.37 2.72 -0.91
CA LYS A 27 22.55 3.24 -2.01
C LYS A 27 22.95 4.68 -2.37
N LEU A 28 23.22 5.51 -1.37
CA LEU A 28 23.69 6.88 -1.59
C LEU A 28 25.04 6.90 -2.33
N LEU A 29 25.98 6.01 -1.97
CA LEU A 29 27.26 5.86 -2.66
C LEU A 29 27.07 5.42 -4.11
N ASN A 30 26.20 4.44 -4.38
CA ASN A 30 25.87 4.05 -5.76
C ASN A 30 25.29 5.23 -6.57
N ILE A 31 24.49 6.10 -5.96
CA ILE A 31 23.97 7.31 -6.63
C ILE A 31 25.11 8.26 -7.00
N ARG A 32 26.10 8.43 -6.11
CA ARG A 32 27.31 9.23 -6.39
C ARG A 32 28.15 8.62 -7.51
N GLU A 33 28.39 7.31 -7.45
CA GLU A 33 29.17 6.59 -8.47
C GLU A 33 28.54 6.66 -9.86
N GLN A 34 27.21 6.81 -9.93
CA GLN A 34 26.45 6.92 -11.18
C GLN A 34 26.02 8.35 -11.52
N ASP A 35 26.70 9.38 -11.00
CA ASP A 35 26.42 10.79 -11.31
C ASP A 35 24.95 11.24 -11.07
N GLY A 36 24.27 10.63 -10.10
CA GLY A 36 22.86 10.91 -9.83
C GLY A 36 21.87 10.20 -10.77
N LEU A 37 22.36 9.36 -11.68
CA LEU A 37 21.57 8.66 -12.69
C LEU A 37 21.15 7.27 -12.21
N TYR A 38 19.93 6.88 -12.59
CA TYR A 38 19.46 5.50 -12.45
C TYR A 38 18.43 5.17 -13.54
N THR A 39 18.30 3.89 -13.86
CA THR A 39 17.34 3.39 -14.84
C THR A 39 16.05 2.98 -14.15
N LEU A 40 14.93 3.57 -14.57
CA LEU A 40 13.59 3.09 -14.24
C LEU A 40 13.10 2.24 -15.42
N LEU A 41 12.93 0.94 -15.20
CA LEU A 41 12.25 0.05 -16.14
C LEU A 41 10.78 -0.08 -15.73
N THR A 42 9.91 0.59 -16.47
CA THR A 42 8.46 0.53 -16.28
C THR A 42 7.87 -0.53 -17.19
N ARG A 43 7.23 -1.56 -16.65
CA ARG A 43 6.69 -2.67 -17.44
C ARG A 43 5.42 -3.27 -16.85
N GLY A 44 4.48 -3.61 -17.72
CA GLY A 44 3.18 -4.14 -17.32
C GLY A 44 2.18 -4.13 -18.44
N ILE A 45 0.91 -3.98 -18.10
CA ILE A 45 -0.20 -3.85 -19.06
C ILE A 45 -0.79 -2.45 -18.94
N VAL A 46 -1.13 -1.86 -20.08
CA VAL A 46 -1.92 -0.62 -20.18
C VAL A 46 -2.98 -0.84 -21.25
N ASN A 47 -4.24 -0.71 -20.89
CA ASN A 47 -5.40 -0.95 -21.75
C ASN A 47 -5.33 -2.33 -22.44
N GLY A 48 -5.05 -3.38 -21.66
CA GLY A 48 -4.91 -4.75 -22.18
C GLY A 48 -3.67 -5.02 -23.04
N THR A 49 -2.78 -4.04 -23.24
CA THR A 49 -1.55 -4.21 -24.05
C THR A 49 -0.31 -4.21 -23.18
N ALA A 50 0.60 -5.18 -23.40
CA ALA A 50 1.89 -5.21 -22.72
C ALA A 50 2.75 -4.00 -23.13
N VAL A 51 3.27 -3.30 -22.14
CA VAL A 51 4.16 -2.15 -22.32
C VAL A 51 5.45 -2.34 -21.53
N GLU A 52 6.54 -1.85 -22.09
CA GLU A 52 7.83 -1.77 -21.42
C GLU A 52 8.55 -0.50 -21.86
N LYS A 53 9.02 0.29 -20.89
CA LYS A 53 9.75 1.55 -21.10
C LYS A 53 10.92 1.62 -20.14
N ALA A 54 12.14 1.59 -20.66
CA ALA A 54 13.33 1.96 -19.91
C ALA A 54 13.55 3.47 -19.98
N SER A 55 13.90 4.10 -18.87
CA SER A 55 14.21 5.53 -18.82
C SER A 55 15.33 5.79 -17.83
N ILE A 56 16.39 6.43 -18.30
CA ILE A 56 17.43 6.99 -17.43
C ILE A 56 16.84 8.24 -16.77
N ILE A 57 16.98 8.35 -15.46
CA ILE A 57 16.40 9.42 -14.65
C ILE A 57 17.51 10.37 -14.16
N PRO A 58 17.67 11.56 -14.78
CA PRO A 58 18.70 12.55 -14.45
C PRO A 58 18.18 13.69 -13.57
N ILE A 59 17.36 13.39 -12.55
CA ILE A 59 16.74 14.45 -11.71
C ILE A 59 17.50 14.70 -10.40
N LEU A 60 18.36 13.77 -9.98
CA LEU A 60 19.11 13.90 -8.73
C LEU A 60 20.35 14.76 -8.96
N SER A 61 20.39 15.96 -8.40
CA SER A 61 21.51 16.89 -8.55
C SER A 61 22.55 16.78 -7.44
N ARG A 62 22.13 16.33 -6.25
CA ARG A 62 22.97 16.26 -5.05
C ARG A 62 22.56 15.07 -4.19
N THR A 63 23.53 14.46 -3.54
CA THR A 63 23.34 13.39 -2.56
C THR A 63 24.00 13.82 -1.26
N ILE A 64 23.32 13.67 -0.13
CA ILE A 64 23.87 14.04 1.18
C ILE A 64 23.61 12.91 2.18
N ASP A 65 24.66 12.48 2.86
CA ASP A 65 24.61 11.63 4.02
C ASP A 65 24.45 12.50 5.27
N PRO A 66 23.24 12.69 5.82
CA PRO A 66 23.05 13.57 6.97
C PRO A 66 23.80 13.09 8.23
N TYR A 67 24.32 11.86 8.26
CA TYR A 67 25.04 11.32 9.41
C TYR A 67 26.54 11.62 9.38
N GLU A 68 27.10 11.91 8.20
CA GLU A 68 28.51 12.25 8.03
C GLU A 68 28.71 13.68 7.52
N GLU A 69 27.73 14.20 6.78
CA GLU A 69 27.72 15.50 6.10
C GLU A 69 26.60 16.38 6.67
N TRP A 70 26.47 16.40 8.01
CA TRP A 70 25.40 17.12 8.70
C TRP A 70 25.34 18.61 8.37
N GLN A 71 26.51 19.25 8.26
CA GLN A 71 26.55 20.66 7.89
C GLN A 71 26.04 20.89 6.46
N ASP A 72 26.37 20.02 5.50
CA ASP A 72 25.87 20.11 4.13
C ASP A 72 24.36 19.86 4.07
N PHE A 73 23.85 18.95 4.92
CA PHE A 73 22.42 18.74 5.09
C PHE A 73 21.72 20.01 5.59
N LEU A 74 22.29 20.71 6.57
CA LEU A 74 21.76 21.98 7.07
C LEU A 74 21.91 23.11 6.04
N GLN A 75 22.95 23.10 5.20
CA GLN A 75 23.09 24.07 4.10
C GLN A 75 21.97 23.95 3.05
N LEU A 76 21.36 22.77 2.87
CA LEU A 76 20.16 22.66 2.04
C LEU A 76 18.98 23.45 2.62
N ALA A 77 18.87 23.55 3.95
CA ALA A 77 17.77 24.23 4.61
C ALA A 77 17.73 25.72 4.31
N ILE A 78 18.89 26.33 4.11
CA ILE A 78 19.02 27.75 3.80
C ILE A 78 19.09 28.03 2.29
N SER A 79 18.85 27.02 1.44
CA SER A 79 18.76 27.24 0.00
C SER A 79 17.54 28.11 -0.32
N PRO A 80 17.70 29.23 -1.05
CA PRO A 80 16.57 30.07 -1.46
C PRO A 80 15.66 29.37 -2.50
N GLU A 81 16.18 28.35 -3.19
CA GLU A 81 15.45 27.59 -4.21
C GLU A 81 14.69 26.39 -3.61
N LEU A 82 14.89 26.08 -2.33
CA LEU A 82 14.17 24.99 -1.68
C LEU A 82 12.71 25.36 -1.49
N ASP A 83 11.83 24.64 -2.16
CA ASP A 83 10.38 24.86 -2.11
C ASP A 83 9.60 23.65 -1.57
N ILE A 84 10.12 22.43 -1.78
CA ILE A 84 9.39 21.18 -1.54
C ILE A 84 10.31 20.16 -0.84
N ILE A 85 9.78 19.51 0.19
CA ILE A 85 10.36 18.37 0.89
C ILE A 85 9.44 17.17 0.71
N ILE A 86 9.96 16.07 0.16
CA ILE A 86 9.24 14.81 -0.01
C ILE A 86 9.96 13.75 0.81
N SER A 87 9.22 12.94 1.58
CA SER A 87 9.80 11.82 2.32
C SER A 87 9.14 10.50 1.97
N ASN A 88 9.93 9.43 2.03
CA ASN A 88 9.43 8.07 2.14
C ASN A 88 10.42 7.28 2.97
N THR A 89 10.14 7.19 4.26
CA THR A 89 11.00 6.59 5.27
C THR A 89 10.52 5.22 5.75
N THR A 90 9.49 4.66 5.09
CA THR A 90 8.63 3.56 5.60
C THR A 90 7.83 3.98 6.83
N GLU A 91 6.82 3.21 7.19
CA GLU A 91 5.99 3.40 8.39
C GLU A 91 6.87 3.41 9.66
N ALA A 92 7.94 2.61 9.68
CA ALA A 92 8.90 2.58 10.77
C ALA A 92 9.76 3.86 10.89
N GLY A 93 9.88 4.63 9.81
CA GLY A 93 10.65 5.88 9.78
C GLY A 93 9.83 7.11 10.20
N LEU A 94 8.51 7.09 9.98
CA LEU A 94 7.59 8.12 10.47
C LEU A 94 7.14 7.80 11.90
N THR A 95 8.11 7.84 12.82
CA THR A 95 7.91 7.55 14.23
C THR A 95 8.57 8.63 15.09
N TYR A 96 7.99 8.87 16.27
CA TYR A 96 8.62 9.72 17.28
C TYR A 96 9.64 8.91 18.07
N LEU A 97 10.87 9.41 18.14
CA LEU A 97 11.94 8.84 18.96
C LEU A 97 12.52 9.96 19.81
N GLU A 98 12.25 9.91 21.11
CA GLU A 98 12.79 10.88 22.07
C GLU A 98 14.31 10.97 21.94
N THR A 99 14.81 12.20 21.83
CA THR A 99 16.23 12.48 21.64
C THR A 99 16.55 13.88 22.11
N ARG A 100 17.82 14.14 22.39
CA ARG A 100 18.29 15.47 22.78
C ARG A 100 18.92 16.17 21.57
N TYR A 101 18.65 17.46 21.43
CA TYR A 101 19.36 18.30 20.48
C TYR A 101 20.71 18.74 21.05
N GLU A 102 21.77 18.48 20.29
CA GLU A 102 23.12 18.99 20.52
C GLU A 102 23.60 19.61 19.20
N GLU A 103 24.08 20.85 19.27
CA GLU A 103 24.50 21.60 18.09
C GLU A 103 25.61 20.86 17.33
N GLY A 104 25.46 20.75 16.01
CA GLY A 104 26.40 20.03 15.15
C GLY A 104 26.30 18.50 15.21
N VAL A 105 25.48 17.93 16.09
CA VAL A 105 25.29 16.47 16.20
C VAL A 105 24.10 16.03 15.33
N PRO A 106 24.28 15.08 14.40
CA PRO A 106 23.19 14.55 13.60
C PRO A 106 22.10 13.89 14.46
N ILE A 107 20.84 14.19 14.14
CA ILE A 107 19.68 13.50 14.73
C ILE A 107 19.41 12.19 13.97
N ASP A 108 19.06 11.12 14.70
CA ASP A 108 18.85 9.81 14.06
C ASP A 108 17.48 9.69 13.37
N SER A 109 16.41 10.13 14.05
CA SER A 109 15.03 10.02 13.56
C SER A 109 14.75 10.99 12.41
N PHE A 110 13.90 10.59 11.46
CA PHE A 110 13.51 11.48 10.37
C PHE A 110 12.74 12.72 10.86
N PRO A 111 11.69 12.60 11.71
CA PRO A 111 11.01 13.78 12.22
C PRO A 111 11.94 14.73 12.99
N GLY A 112 12.85 14.21 13.83
CA GLY A 112 13.79 15.03 14.57
C GLY A 112 14.80 15.76 13.67
N LYS A 113 15.33 15.08 12.64
CA LYS A 113 16.16 15.74 11.61
C LYS A 113 15.43 16.87 10.90
N LEU A 114 14.17 16.63 10.51
CA LEU A 114 13.36 17.64 9.86
C LEU A 114 13.09 18.84 10.78
N THR A 115 12.90 18.62 12.08
CA THR A 115 12.76 19.71 13.06
C THR A 115 14.00 20.61 13.08
N VAL A 116 15.20 20.04 13.15
CA VAL A 116 16.44 20.84 13.13
C VAL A 116 16.62 21.54 11.78
N PHE A 117 16.32 20.85 10.68
CA PHE A 117 16.38 21.41 9.33
C PHE A 117 15.46 22.64 9.19
N LEU A 118 14.21 22.53 9.62
CA LEU A 118 13.25 23.63 9.60
C LEU A 118 13.67 24.77 10.53
N HIS A 119 14.26 24.46 11.69
CA HIS A 119 14.77 25.47 12.62
C HIS A 119 15.95 26.25 12.04
N GLU A 120 16.86 25.58 11.33
CA GLU A 120 17.97 26.24 10.61
C GLU A 120 17.43 27.21 9.56
N ARG A 121 16.46 26.76 8.75
CA ARG A 121 15.79 27.59 7.74
C ARG A 121 15.08 28.79 8.38
N TYR A 122 14.30 28.57 9.43
CA TYR A 122 13.62 29.61 10.18
C TYR A 122 14.59 30.68 10.69
N THR A 123 15.70 30.24 11.29
CA THR A 123 16.72 31.13 11.85
C THR A 123 17.36 31.97 10.76
N HIS A 124 17.77 31.34 9.65
CA HIS A 124 18.40 32.04 8.52
C HIS A 124 17.49 33.12 7.91
N TYR A 125 16.21 32.80 7.70
CA TYR A 125 15.25 33.73 7.11
C TYR A 125 14.47 34.57 8.14
N SER A 126 14.89 34.56 9.41
CA SER A 126 14.23 35.31 10.50
C SER A 126 12.71 35.07 10.57
N GLY A 127 12.27 33.84 10.28
CA GLY A 127 10.85 33.48 10.28
C GLY A 127 9.99 34.06 9.15
N SER A 128 10.59 34.46 8.02
CA SER A 128 9.84 34.91 6.83
C SER A 128 8.79 33.89 6.40
N LYS A 129 7.60 34.34 6.03
CA LYS A 129 6.53 33.45 5.56
C LYS A 129 6.86 32.82 4.20
N GLU A 130 7.58 33.58 3.38
CA GLU A 130 8.03 33.22 2.04
C GLU A 130 9.07 32.10 2.05
N SER A 131 9.70 31.83 3.19
CA SER A 131 10.62 30.69 3.32
C SER A 131 9.89 29.39 3.67
N GLY A 132 8.57 29.40 3.89
CA GLY A 132 7.79 28.19 4.14
C GLY A 132 7.80 27.21 2.96
N VAL A 133 7.79 25.91 3.25
CA VAL A 133 7.90 24.84 2.23
C VAL A 133 6.67 23.92 2.19
N LEU A 134 6.47 23.24 1.06
CA LEU A 134 5.57 22.09 0.98
C LEU A 134 6.27 20.85 1.53
N ILE A 135 5.58 20.11 2.39
CA ILE A 135 6.09 18.89 3.02
C ILE A 135 5.11 17.76 2.72
N LEU A 136 5.59 16.78 1.95
CA LEU A 136 4.82 15.66 1.41
C LEU A 136 5.37 14.33 1.96
N PRO A 137 4.95 13.90 3.15
CA PRO A 137 5.30 12.58 3.66
C PRO A 137 4.54 11.50 2.90
N CYS A 138 5.24 10.70 2.11
CA CYS A 138 4.66 9.63 1.29
C CYS A 138 4.71 8.25 1.98
N GLU A 139 4.92 8.22 3.30
CA GLU A 139 4.76 7.02 4.10
C GLU A 139 3.30 6.54 4.11
N LEU A 140 3.09 5.22 4.15
CA LEU A 140 1.77 4.59 4.16
C LEU A 140 1.12 4.62 5.56
N VAL A 141 1.09 5.82 6.15
CA VAL A 141 0.49 6.12 7.44
C VAL A 141 -0.74 6.98 7.20
N ASP A 142 -1.86 6.65 7.83
CA ASP A 142 -3.05 7.50 7.75
C ASP A 142 -2.75 8.87 8.34
N ARG A 143 -3.26 9.92 7.68
CA ARG A 143 -2.96 11.33 8.02
C ARG A 143 -1.44 11.58 8.18
N ASN A 144 -0.62 11.04 7.28
CA ASN A 144 0.84 11.14 7.29
C ASN A 144 1.38 12.58 7.47
N GLY A 145 0.76 13.57 6.84
CA GLY A 145 1.06 15.00 7.01
C GLY A 145 0.86 15.47 8.44
N ASP A 146 -0.30 15.18 9.02
CA ASP A 146 -0.65 15.58 10.39
C ASP A 146 0.26 14.89 11.41
N VAL A 147 0.55 13.60 11.20
CA VAL A 147 1.45 12.81 12.06
C VAL A 147 2.87 13.40 12.03
N LEU A 148 3.41 13.70 10.86
CA LEU A 148 4.73 14.32 10.75
C LEU A 148 4.75 15.70 11.42
N LYS A 149 3.73 16.55 11.18
CA LYS A 149 3.61 17.87 11.81
C LYS A 149 3.59 17.76 13.34
N LYS A 150 2.83 16.81 13.89
CA LYS A 150 2.77 16.53 15.33
C LYS A 150 4.17 16.20 15.88
N TYR A 151 4.91 15.31 15.22
CA TYR A 151 6.25 14.92 15.69
C TYR A 151 7.27 16.05 15.55
N VAL A 152 7.20 16.86 14.50
CA VAL A 152 8.06 18.04 14.35
C VAL A 152 7.84 19.03 15.50
N LEU A 153 6.58 19.32 15.83
CA LEU A 153 6.22 20.21 16.92
C LEU A 153 6.60 19.65 18.29
N GLN A 154 6.46 18.34 18.50
CA GLN A 154 6.91 17.68 19.72
C GLN A 154 8.43 17.83 19.89
N HIS A 155 9.21 17.47 18.88
CA HIS A 155 10.66 17.66 18.91
C HIS A 155 11.06 19.12 19.11
N SER A 156 10.32 20.08 18.56
CA SER A 156 10.57 21.50 18.80
C SER A 156 10.49 21.87 20.30
N ILE A 157 9.58 21.24 21.05
CA ILE A 157 9.46 21.41 22.50
C ILE A 157 10.65 20.77 23.20
N ASP A 158 10.96 19.51 22.86
CA ASP A 158 12.03 18.76 23.50
C ASP A 158 13.41 19.40 23.27
N PHE A 159 13.61 20.01 22.11
CA PHE A 159 14.83 20.72 21.73
C PHE A 159 14.90 22.15 22.30
N GLY A 160 13.83 22.64 22.93
CA GLY A 160 13.79 23.97 23.53
C GLY A 160 13.74 25.12 22.52
N PHE A 161 13.24 24.88 21.30
CA PHE A 161 13.08 25.94 20.30
C PHE A 161 11.94 26.91 20.68
N SER A 162 11.91 28.09 20.07
CA SER A 162 10.99 29.18 20.44
C SER A 162 9.53 28.91 20.04
N ASP A 163 8.59 29.58 20.71
CA ASP A 163 7.17 29.57 20.30
C ASP A 163 6.99 30.14 18.89
N SER A 164 7.73 31.19 18.53
CA SER A 164 7.68 31.79 17.20
C SER A 164 8.10 30.80 16.09
N PHE A 165 9.07 29.92 16.36
CA PHE A 165 9.41 28.83 15.44
C PHE A 165 8.24 27.85 15.27
N ARG A 166 7.58 27.44 16.37
CA ARG A 166 6.41 26.55 16.31
C ARG A 166 5.27 27.18 15.53
N GLU A 167 4.99 28.47 15.75
CA GLU A 167 3.99 29.23 14.99
C GLU A 167 4.30 29.24 13.49
N TRP A 168 5.55 29.50 13.11
CA TRP A 168 6.01 29.46 11.71
C TRP A 168 5.87 28.06 11.08
N VAL A 169 6.22 27.00 11.82
CA VAL A 169 5.97 25.61 11.38
C VAL A 169 4.47 25.35 11.18
N GLN A 170 3.61 25.93 12.02
CA GLN A 170 2.17 25.70 11.93
C GLN A 170 1.49 26.46 10.80
N GLN A 171 1.90 27.71 10.55
CA GLN A 171 1.20 28.65 9.68
C GLN A 171 1.82 28.78 8.29
N ASP A 172 3.16 28.73 8.21
CA ASP A 172 3.87 29.05 6.97
C ASP A 172 4.38 27.80 6.24
N ASN A 173 4.36 26.63 6.89
CA ASN A 173 4.72 25.35 6.28
C ASN A 173 3.49 24.47 6.05
N ARG A 174 3.47 23.77 4.91
CA ARG A 174 2.33 22.95 4.50
C ARG A 174 2.66 21.46 4.58
N PHE A 175 2.21 20.81 5.64
CA PHE A 175 2.28 19.36 5.79
C PHE A 175 1.05 18.74 5.14
N LEU A 176 1.21 18.14 3.96
CA LEU A 176 0.09 17.70 3.14
C LEU A 176 -0.14 16.20 3.30
N ASN A 177 -1.33 15.84 3.77
CA ASN A 177 -1.75 14.44 3.79
C ASN A 177 -1.89 13.94 2.35
N ASN A 178 -1.47 12.71 2.08
CA ASN A 178 -1.52 12.18 0.73
C ASN A 178 -1.60 10.65 0.68
N LEU A 179 -2.08 10.13 -0.45
CA LEU A 179 -2.15 8.72 -0.79
C LEU A 179 -1.34 8.48 -2.05
N VAL A 180 -0.32 7.62 -1.95
CA VAL A 180 0.45 7.12 -3.10
C VAL A 180 0.06 5.68 -3.43
N ASP A 181 0.06 5.34 -4.72
CA ASP A 181 -0.11 3.95 -5.16
C ASP A 181 0.68 3.67 -6.43
N ARG A 182 1.65 2.76 -6.33
CA ARG A 182 2.41 2.19 -7.45
C ARG A 182 3.16 0.97 -6.94
N ILE A 183 3.06 -0.15 -7.64
CA ILE A 183 3.87 -1.33 -7.37
C ILE A 183 5.27 -1.10 -7.91
N VAL A 184 6.24 -1.19 -7.01
CA VAL A 184 7.68 -1.10 -7.30
C VAL A 184 8.29 -2.38 -6.78
N THR A 185 8.71 -3.27 -7.68
CA THR A 185 9.33 -4.56 -7.31
C THR A 185 10.79 -4.40 -6.88
N GLY A 186 11.37 -3.21 -7.10
CA GLY A 186 12.72 -2.87 -6.66
C GLY A 186 13.76 -3.20 -7.70
N ALA A 187 14.95 -3.63 -7.26
CA ALA A 187 16.01 -4.04 -8.16
C ALA A 187 15.65 -5.35 -8.89
N PRO A 188 16.10 -5.53 -10.15
CA PRO A 188 16.02 -6.84 -10.80
C PRO A 188 16.78 -7.91 -10.00
N SER A 189 16.43 -9.18 -10.19
CA SER A 189 17.27 -10.28 -9.71
C SER A 189 18.65 -10.24 -10.38
N GLU A 190 19.66 -10.92 -9.83
CA GLU A 190 21.00 -10.95 -10.44
C GLU A 190 20.98 -11.50 -11.88
N GLU A 191 20.17 -12.54 -12.11
CA GLU A 191 19.97 -13.13 -13.44
C GLU A 191 19.32 -12.13 -14.41
N GLU A 192 18.28 -11.42 -13.96
CA GLU A 192 17.60 -10.41 -14.78
C GLU A 192 18.50 -9.18 -15.02
N ALA A 193 19.28 -8.77 -14.02
CA ALA A 193 20.24 -7.68 -14.13
C ALA A 193 21.31 -7.97 -15.18
N ALA A 194 21.80 -9.22 -15.27
CA ALA A 194 22.75 -9.63 -16.30
C ALA A 194 22.17 -9.51 -17.71
N VAL A 195 20.94 -9.98 -17.91
CA VAL A 195 20.22 -9.86 -19.20
C VAL A 195 19.98 -8.39 -19.56
N LEU A 196 19.55 -7.57 -18.60
CA LEU A 196 19.31 -6.14 -18.82
C LEU A 196 20.61 -5.39 -19.10
N THR A 197 21.72 -5.78 -18.47
CA THR A 197 23.05 -5.21 -18.73
C THR A 197 23.50 -5.51 -20.15
N GLU A 198 23.35 -6.75 -20.62
CA GLU A 198 23.65 -7.11 -22.01
C GLU A 198 22.77 -6.33 -22.99
N ARG A 199 21.47 -6.22 -22.70
CA ARG A 199 20.50 -5.51 -23.54
C ARG A 199 20.76 -4.01 -23.63
N PHE A 200 21.09 -3.37 -22.53
CA PHE A 200 21.28 -1.91 -22.47
C PHE A 200 22.72 -1.48 -22.75
N GLY A 201 23.68 -2.39 -22.66
CA GLY A 201 25.10 -2.13 -22.88
C GLY A 201 25.79 -1.40 -21.72
N TYR A 202 25.15 -1.34 -20.55
CA TYR A 202 25.72 -0.77 -19.33
C TYR A 202 25.16 -1.46 -18.08
N GLU A 203 25.97 -1.53 -17.03
CA GLU A 203 25.55 -1.98 -15.70
C GLU A 203 24.93 -0.81 -14.93
N ASP A 204 23.86 -1.06 -14.20
CA ASP A 204 23.20 -0.06 -13.34
C ASP A 204 22.81 -0.68 -11.99
N LYS A 205 23.56 -0.33 -10.94
CA LYS A 205 23.37 -0.81 -9.57
C LYS A 205 22.14 -0.20 -8.89
N LEU A 206 21.49 0.76 -9.53
CA LEU A 206 20.31 1.47 -9.05
C LEU A 206 19.06 1.20 -9.90
N MET A 207 19.17 0.30 -10.87
CA MET A 207 18.05 -0.05 -11.72
C MET A 207 16.84 -0.45 -10.86
N THR A 208 15.70 0.15 -11.16
CA THR A 208 14.47 -0.06 -10.42
C THR A 208 13.35 -0.42 -11.38
N LEU A 209 12.59 -1.45 -11.01
CA LEU A 209 11.47 -1.98 -11.76
C LEU A 209 10.15 -1.51 -11.14
N ALA A 210 9.21 -1.08 -11.98
CA ALA A 210 7.88 -0.66 -11.51
C ALA A 210 6.79 -0.94 -12.54
N GLU A 211 5.54 -1.03 -12.08
CA GLU A 211 4.38 -1.08 -12.97
C GLU A 211 4.11 0.27 -13.65
N PRO A 212 3.36 0.33 -14.77
CA PRO A 212 2.98 1.58 -15.43
C PRO A 212 2.00 2.42 -14.62
N TYR A 213 1.05 1.76 -13.95
CA TYR A 213 0.06 2.42 -13.10
C TYR A 213 0.75 3.21 -11.99
N HIS A 214 0.23 4.40 -11.73
CA HIS A 214 0.62 5.22 -10.61
C HIS A 214 -0.54 6.13 -10.21
N LEU A 215 -0.59 6.51 -8.94
CA LEU A 215 -1.53 7.50 -8.40
C LEU A 215 -0.85 8.28 -7.28
N TRP A 216 -1.10 9.59 -7.25
CA TRP A 216 -0.82 10.43 -6.09
C TRP A 216 -2.00 11.36 -5.83
N ALA A 217 -2.80 11.07 -4.81
CA ALA A 217 -3.84 11.98 -4.33
C ALA A 217 -3.29 12.79 -3.15
N ILE A 218 -3.38 14.11 -3.20
CA ILE A 218 -2.80 15.04 -2.23
C ILE A 218 -3.92 15.92 -1.68
N GLU A 219 -4.06 15.93 -0.36
CA GLU A 219 -5.00 16.81 0.34
C GLU A 219 -4.45 18.24 0.34
N GLY A 220 -4.97 19.09 -0.55
CA GLY A 220 -4.48 20.44 -0.79
C GLY A 220 -5.25 21.13 -1.90
N GLU A 221 -5.09 22.45 -2.00
CA GLU A 221 -5.74 23.27 -3.01
C GLU A 221 -5.13 22.99 -4.40
N PRO A 222 -5.95 23.02 -5.48
CA PRO A 222 -5.48 22.72 -6.83
C PRO A 222 -4.38 23.66 -7.37
N ASP A 223 -4.27 24.90 -6.88
CA ASP A 223 -3.25 25.86 -7.29
C ASP A 223 -1.84 25.48 -6.80
N LEU A 224 -1.72 24.57 -5.84
CA LEU A 224 -0.43 24.00 -5.44
C LEU A 224 0.26 23.21 -6.57
N ASP A 225 -0.48 22.81 -7.61
CA ASP A 225 0.12 22.25 -8.82
C ASP A 225 1.05 23.26 -9.52
N ASP A 226 0.91 24.57 -9.31
CA ASP A 226 1.86 25.55 -9.87
C ASP A 226 3.26 25.44 -9.25
N ARG A 227 3.35 24.93 -8.01
CA ARG A 227 4.62 24.65 -7.32
C ARG A 227 5.14 23.24 -7.63
N LEU A 228 4.24 22.26 -7.73
CA LEU A 228 4.55 20.88 -8.06
C LEU A 228 3.74 20.42 -9.28
N PRO A 229 4.10 20.84 -10.51
CA PRO A 229 3.27 20.71 -11.71
C PRO A 229 3.29 19.29 -12.28
N LEU A 230 2.69 18.38 -11.54
CA LEU A 230 2.60 16.98 -11.90
C LEU A 230 1.25 16.66 -12.55
N ALA A 231 0.15 17.28 -12.08
CA ALA A 231 -1.15 17.12 -12.72
C ALA A 231 -1.17 17.83 -14.09
N GLN A 232 -0.64 19.07 -14.16
CA GLN A 232 -0.43 19.81 -15.41
C GLN A 232 0.46 19.05 -16.40
N ALA A 233 1.37 18.21 -15.90
CA ALA A 233 2.18 17.31 -16.73
C ALA A 233 1.42 16.07 -17.22
N GLY A 234 0.11 15.94 -16.97
CA GLY A 234 -0.72 14.82 -17.39
C GLY A 234 -0.40 13.50 -16.67
N LEU A 235 0.19 13.58 -15.47
CA LEU A 235 0.36 12.42 -14.60
C LEU A 235 -0.92 12.20 -13.78
N ASN A 236 -1.13 10.99 -13.27
CA ASN A 236 -2.30 10.65 -12.46
C ASN A 236 -2.18 11.21 -11.02
N ILE A 237 -2.36 12.53 -10.90
CA ILE A 237 -2.18 13.31 -9.68
C ILE A 237 -3.47 14.06 -9.41
N HIS A 238 -3.96 13.98 -8.18
CA HIS A 238 -5.23 14.57 -7.78
C HIS A 238 -5.02 15.47 -6.58
N TRP A 239 -5.18 16.77 -6.77
CA TRP A 239 -5.34 17.72 -5.67
C TRP A 239 -6.80 17.67 -5.21
N THR A 240 -7.02 17.33 -3.94
CA THR A 240 -8.36 17.08 -3.38
C THR A 240 -8.50 17.73 -2.01
N SER A 241 -9.73 18.02 -1.61
CA SER A 241 -10.04 18.42 -0.22
C SER A 241 -10.26 17.22 0.71
N ASP A 242 -10.44 16.01 0.16
CA ASP A 242 -10.69 14.79 0.93
C ASP A 242 -10.06 13.57 0.24
N LEU A 243 -9.26 12.82 1.00
CA LEU A 243 -8.62 11.57 0.54
C LEU A 243 -9.53 10.35 0.68
N LYS A 244 -10.59 10.42 1.49
CA LYS A 244 -11.46 9.27 1.77
C LYS A 244 -12.01 8.59 0.51
N PRO A 245 -12.46 9.30 -0.54
CA PRO A 245 -12.94 8.64 -1.76
C PRO A 245 -11.86 7.79 -2.43
N PHE A 246 -10.63 8.29 -2.52
CA PHE A 246 -9.49 7.57 -3.11
C PHE A 246 -9.09 6.36 -2.27
N GLN A 247 -9.04 6.52 -0.95
CA GLN A 247 -8.74 5.45 -0.01
C GLN A 247 -9.80 4.36 -0.09
N LEU A 248 -11.09 4.72 -0.03
CA LEU A 248 -12.21 3.77 -0.08
C LEU A 248 -12.22 3.01 -1.41
N ARG A 249 -12.07 3.71 -2.54
CA ARG A 249 -11.98 3.11 -3.88
C ARG A 249 -10.85 2.08 -3.96
N LYS A 250 -9.65 2.43 -3.50
CA LYS A 250 -8.49 1.51 -3.45
C LYS A 250 -8.73 0.32 -2.51
N VAL A 251 -9.22 0.58 -1.30
CA VAL A 251 -9.46 -0.45 -0.27
C VAL A 251 -10.51 -1.47 -0.74
N ARG A 252 -11.55 -1.02 -1.45
CA ARG A 252 -12.67 -1.87 -1.86
C ARG A 252 -12.42 -2.58 -3.19
N LEU A 253 -11.91 -1.88 -4.20
CA LEU A 253 -11.82 -2.44 -5.56
C LEU A 253 -10.48 -3.13 -5.82
N LEU A 254 -9.36 -2.56 -5.40
CA LEU A 254 -8.05 -3.21 -5.55
C LEU A 254 -7.82 -4.23 -4.43
N ASN A 255 -7.82 -3.75 -3.19
CA ASN A 255 -7.51 -4.59 -2.04
C ASN A 255 -8.64 -5.59 -1.73
N GLY A 256 -9.89 -5.21 -1.95
CA GLY A 256 -11.05 -6.10 -1.79
C GLY A 256 -11.04 -7.22 -2.82
N SER A 257 -10.75 -6.96 -4.10
CA SER A 257 -10.64 -8.02 -5.12
C SER A 257 -9.52 -9.01 -4.81
N HIS A 258 -8.37 -8.55 -4.32
CA HIS A 258 -7.32 -9.44 -3.80
C HIS A 258 -7.83 -10.32 -2.65
N THR A 259 -8.49 -9.72 -1.66
CA THR A 259 -9.06 -10.46 -0.51
C THR A 259 -10.15 -11.44 -0.95
N LEU A 260 -10.94 -11.08 -1.97
CA LEU A 260 -12.01 -11.90 -2.51
C LEU A 260 -11.46 -13.17 -3.17
N MET A 261 -10.47 -13.01 -4.06
CA MET A 261 -9.98 -14.11 -4.88
C MET A 261 -9.07 -15.07 -4.12
N THR A 262 -8.33 -14.57 -3.14
CA THR A 262 -7.20 -15.30 -2.54
C THR A 262 -7.62 -16.63 -1.91
N PRO A 263 -8.67 -16.71 -1.07
CA PRO A 263 -9.02 -17.98 -0.42
C PRO A 263 -9.39 -19.07 -1.42
N ILE A 264 -10.27 -18.76 -2.37
CA ILE A 264 -10.75 -19.73 -3.36
C ILE A 264 -9.64 -20.14 -4.34
N ALA A 265 -8.78 -19.21 -4.74
CA ALA A 265 -7.65 -19.50 -5.63
C ALA A 265 -6.62 -20.41 -4.95
N ILE A 266 -6.29 -20.16 -3.67
CA ILE A 266 -5.41 -21.04 -2.90
C ILE A 266 -6.03 -22.42 -2.74
N LEU A 267 -7.32 -22.52 -2.39
CA LEU A 267 -8.00 -23.80 -2.26
C LEU A 267 -8.01 -24.60 -3.57
N LYS A 268 -8.07 -23.92 -4.72
CA LYS A 268 -7.92 -24.52 -6.06
C LYS A 268 -6.45 -24.78 -6.48
N GLY A 269 -5.47 -24.50 -5.62
CA GLY A 269 -4.05 -24.78 -5.87
C GLY A 269 -3.33 -23.76 -6.74
N GLN A 270 -3.93 -22.59 -7.00
CA GLN A 270 -3.27 -21.51 -7.74
C GLN A 270 -2.21 -20.80 -6.87
N THR A 271 -1.20 -20.24 -7.53
CA THR A 271 -0.06 -19.61 -6.86
C THR A 271 -0.05 -18.09 -6.99
N TYR A 272 -0.43 -17.57 -8.16
CA TYR A 272 -0.27 -16.15 -8.49
C TYR A 272 -1.60 -15.47 -8.84
N VAL A 273 -1.70 -14.17 -8.53
CA VAL A 273 -2.88 -13.35 -8.90
C VAL A 273 -3.17 -13.40 -10.41
N ARG A 274 -2.13 -13.34 -11.25
CA ARG A 274 -2.30 -13.39 -12.71
C ARG A 274 -2.99 -14.68 -13.15
N GLU A 275 -2.57 -15.81 -12.60
CA GLU A 275 -3.16 -17.13 -12.87
C GLU A 275 -4.65 -17.13 -12.51
N THR A 276 -5.03 -16.56 -11.36
CA THR A 276 -6.44 -16.39 -10.97
C THR A 276 -7.24 -15.55 -11.96
N MET A 277 -6.64 -14.47 -12.46
CA MET A 277 -7.32 -13.56 -13.38
C MET A 277 -7.41 -14.06 -14.82
N GLU A 278 -6.49 -14.94 -15.23
CA GLU A 278 -6.47 -15.64 -16.53
C GLU A 278 -7.41 -16.86 -16.55
N ASP A 279 -7.72 -17.44 -15.39
CA ASP A 279 -8.67 -18.54 -15.24
C ASP A 279 -10.07 -18.16 -15.73
N SER A 280 -10.68 -19.04 -16.53
CA SER A 280 -11.97 -18.79 -17.19
C SER A 280 -13.15 -18.72 -16.22
N GLU A 281 -13.04 -19.32 -15.03
CA GLU A 281 -14.10 -19.29 -14.01
C GLU A 281 -13.77 -18.25 -12.93
N LEU A 282 -12.58 -18.33 -12.31
CA LEU A 282 -12.20 -17.44 -11.22
C LEU A 282 -12.00 -16.00 -11.69
N GLY A 283 -11.43 -15.80 -12.88
CA GLY A 283 -11.29 -14.46 -13.44
C GLY A 283 -12.65 -13.80 -13.70
N VAL A 284 -13.64 -14.58 -14.13
CA VAL A 284 -15.03 -14.10 -14.29
C VAL A 284 -15.65 -13.83 -12.92
N PHE A 285 -15.50 -14.74 -11.96
CA PHE A 285 -15.99 -14.57 -10.59
C PHE A 285 -15.49 -13.27 -9.94
N VAL A 286 -14.19 -12.96 -10.06
CA VAL A 286 -13.61 -11.72 -9.51
C VAL A 286 -14.16 -10.48 -10.21
N ARG A 287 -14.22 -10.49 -11.54
CA ARG A 287 -14.75 -9.37 -12.33
C ARG A 287 -16.20 -9.09 -12.00
N GLU A 288 -17.03 -10.13 -11.97
CA GLU A 288 -18.44 -9.98 -11.64
C GLU A 288 -18.68 -9.56 -10.20
N ALA A 289 -17.86 -9.99 -9.23
CA ALA A 289 -17.98 -9.51 -7.86
C ALA A 289 -17.69 -8.01 -7.78
N ALA A 290 -16.65 -7.54 -8.47
CA ALA A 290 -16.35 -6.11 -8.53
C ALA A 290 -17.51 -5.32 -9.17
N GLU A 291 -18.01 -5.78 -10.32
CA GLU A 291 -19.05 -5.08 -11.10
C GLU A 291 -20.44 -5.14 -10.48
N LYS A 292 -20.85 -6.29 -9.95
CA LYS A 292 -22.23 -6.53 -9.50
C LYS A 292 -22.43 -6.36 -8.00
N GLU A 293 -21.36 -6.46 -7.21
CA GLU A 293 -21.47 -6.49 -5.74
C GLU A 293 -20.68 -5.35 -5.09
N ILE A 294 -19.43 -5.11 -5.49
CA ILE A 294 -18.59 -4.08 -4.86
C ILE A 294 -18.95 -2.68 -5.36
N ILE A 295 -18.97 -2.45 -6.68
CA ILE A 295 -19.27 -1.13 -7.27
C ILE A 295 -20.64 -0.60 -6.79
N PRO A 296 -21.75 -1.37 -6.85
CA PRO A 296 -23.07 -0.86 -6.44
C PRO A 296 -23.19 -0.60 -4.92
N ALA A 297 -22.36 -1.26 -4.10
CA ALA A 297 -22.36 -1.05 -2.66
C ALA A 297 -21.72 0.29 -2.26
N LEU A 298 -20.80 0.83 -3.06
CA LEU A 298 -20.10 2.08 -2.76
C LEU A 298 -20.92 3.32 -3.13
N ASP A 299 -20.79 4.35 -2.32
CA ASP A 299 -21.36 5.68 -2.59
C ASP A 299 -20.29 6.58 -3.24
N LEU A 300 -19.87 6.20 -4.44
CA LEU A 300 -18.84 6.88 -5.25
C LEU A 300 -19.32 6.98 -6.71
N PRO A 301 -18.75 7.89 -7.52
CA PRO A 301 -19.08 7.97 -8.95
C PRO A 301 -18.77 6.65 -9.68
N GLU A 302 -19.79 6.04 -10.27
CA GLU A 302 -19.66 4.73 -10.92
C GLU A 302 -18.67 4.74 -12.08
N GLU A 303 -18.68 5.77 -12.92
CA GLU A 303 -17.76 5.88 -14.07
C GLU A 303 -16.29 5.88 -13.62
N GLU A 304 -15.96 6.59 -12.54
CA GLU A 304 -14.62 6.58 -11.97
C GLU A 304 -14.22 5.21 -11.43
N MET A 305 -15.16 4.50 -10.78
CA MET A 305 -14.92 3.16 -10.28
C MET A 305 -14.71 2.15 -11.42
N GLN A 306 -15.50 2.25 -12.49
CA GLN A 306 -15.38 1.41 -13.69
C GLN A 306 -14.03 1.63 -14.39
N CYS A 307 -13.59 2.88 -14.52
CA CYS A 307 -12.26 3.20 -15.04
C CYS A 307 -11.16 2.61 -14.16
N TYR A 308 -11.25 2.82 -12.84
CA TYR A 308 -10.27 2.30 -11.89
C TYR A 308 -10.20 0.76 -11.89
N VAL A 309 -11.34 0.07 -12.00
CA VAL A 309 -11.38 -1.39 -12.04
C VAL A 309 -10.67 -1.95 -13.28
N LYS A 310 -10.79 -1.30 -14.44
CA LYS A 310 -10.02 -1.69 -15.63
C LYS A 310 -8.51 -1.58 -15.39
N GLU A 311 -8.07 -0.51 -14.75
CA GLU A 311 -6.67 -0.35 -14.35
C GLU A 311 -6.25 -1.44 -13.35
N VAL A 312 -7.10 -1.80 -12.38
CA VAL A 312 -6.85 -2.92 -11.46
C VAL A 312 -6.64 -4.24 -12.21
N TRP A 313 -7.44 -4.52 -13.24
CA TRP A 313 -7.27 -5.74 -14.04
C TRP A 313 -5.95 -5.77 -14.80
N ASP A 314 -5.56 -4.67 -15.45
CA ASP A 314 -4.26 -4.57 -16.12
C ASP A 314 -3.11 -4.84 -15.13
N ARG A 315 -3.22 -4.35 -13.89
CA ARG A 315 -2.22 -4.56 -12.84
C ARG A 315 -2.17 -6.02 -12.38
N PHE A 316 -3.33 -6.65 -12.20
CA PHE A 316 -3.40 -8.06 -11.79
C PHE A 316 -2.92 -9.02 -12.87
N LEU A 317 -3.09 -8.66 -14.15
CA LEU A 317 -2.63 -9.42 -15.30
C LEU A 317 -1.17 -9.11 -15.67
N ASN A 318 -0.49 -8.20 -14.96
CA ASN A 318 0.86 -7.77 -15.29
C ASN A 318 1.84 -8.97 -15.32
N PRO A 319 2.41 -9.32 -16.48
CA PRO A 319 3.18 -10.55 -16.61
C PRO A 319 4.58 -10.49 -16.00
N TYR A 320 5.01 -9.29 -15.60
CA TYR A 320 6.33 -9.02 -15.04
C TYR A 320 6.34 -8.99 -13.52
N ILE A 321 5.19 -9.25 -12.88
CA ILE A 321 5.03 -9.18 -11.44
C ILE A 321 4.47 -10.50 -10.92
N ASN A 322 5.25 -11.18 -10.09
CA ASN A 322 4.85 -12.43 -9.43
C ASN A 322 4.17 -12.15 -8.09
N HIS A 323 2.92 -11.70 -8.12
CA HIS A 323 2.10 -11.52 -6.91
C HIS A 323 1.62 -12.86 -6.36
N LYS A 324 2.30 -13.37 -5.32
CA LYS A 324 1.91 -14.62 -4.67
C LYS A 324 0.64 -14.45 -3.85
N LEU A 325 -0.31 -15.35 -4.03
CA LEU A 325 -1.53 -15.40 -3.23
C LEU A 325 -1.22 -15.62 -1.75
N THR A 326 -0.16 -16.36 -1.41
CA THR A 326 0.28 -16.57 -0.02
C THR A 326 0.74 -15.28 0.68
N ASP A 327 1.30 -14.31 -0.06
CA ASP A 327 1.70 -13.02 0.51
C ASP A 327 0.47 -12.15 0.77
N ILE A 328 -0.57 -12.29 -0.08
CA ILE A 328 -1.86 -11.64 0.09
C ILE A 328 -2.67 -12.28 1.22
N MET A 329 -2.52 -13.58 1.44
CA MET A 329 -3.21 -14.36 2.47
C MET A 329 -2.83 -13.95 3.90
N LEU A 330 -1.64 -13.38 4.13
CA LEU A 330 -1.20 -12.94 5.45
C LEU A 330 -2.23 -12.00 6.11
N GLY A 331 -2.81 -12.37 7.26
CA GLY A 331 -3.82 -11.54 7.94
C GLY A 331 -5.15 -11.46 7.21
N SER A 332 -5.61 -12.53 6.54
CA SER A 332 -6.81 -12.50 5.69
C SER A 332 -8.07 -12.16 6.43
N ILE A 333 -8.20 -12.53 7.71
CA ILE A 333 -9.42 -12.25 8.48
C ILE A 333 -9.54 -10.76 8.78
N SER A 334 -8.48 -10.14 9.29
CA SER A 334 -8.40 -8.68 9.48
C SER A 334 -8.58 -7.93 8.16
N LYS A 335 -8.01 -8.43 7.05
CA LYS A 335 -8.23 -7.87 5.71
C LYS A 335 -9.69 -7.98 5.27
N PHE A 336 -10.36 -9.11 5.47
CA PHE A 336 -11.77 -9.30 5.14
C PHE A 336 -12.66 -8.31 5.88
N LYS A 337 -12.47 -8.17 7.20
CA LYS A 337 -13.20 -7.22 8.06
C LYS A 337 -13.12 -5.79 7.56
N VAL A 338 -11.95 -5.37 7.08
CA VAL A 338 -11.73 -4.00 6.62
C VAL A 338 -12.15 -3.81 5.16
N ARG A 339 -12.05 -4.83 4.30
CA ARG A 339 -12.14 -4.69 2.84
C ARG A 339 -13.44 -5.19 2.22
N LEU A 340 -14.02 -6.29 2.72
CA LEU A 340 -15.21 -6.93 2.11
C LEU A 340 -16.41 -6.98 3.04
N LEU A 341 -16.22 -7.15 4.35
CA LEU A 341 -17.34 -7.17 5.30
C LEU A 341 -18.21 -5.90 5.22
N PRO A 342 -17.65 -4.67 5.09
CA PRO A 342 -18.49 -3.49 4.97
C PRO A 342 -19.26 -3.48 3.65
N THR A 343 -18.68 -3.95 2.54
CA THR A 343 -19.38 -4.12 1.26
C THR A 343 -20.56 -5.09 1.39
N LEU A 344 -20.37 -6.20 2.11
CA LEU A 344 -21.42 -7.17 2.40
C LEU A 344 -22.58 -6.52 3.15
N LEU A 345 -22.29 -5.77 4.20
CA LEU A 345 -23.30 -5.06 5.00
C LEU A 345 -23.98 -3.94 4.20
N GLU A 346 -23.23 -3.18 3.41
CA GLU A 346 -23.75 -2.13 2.53
C GLU A 346 -24.69 -2.70 1.46
N SER A 347 -24.37 -3.85 0.87
CA SER A 347 -25.25 -4.55 -0.08
C SER A 347 -26.58 -4.94 0.55
N ILE A 348 -26.55 -5.50 1.77
CA ILE A 348 -27.76 -5.86 2.52
C ILE A 348 -28.59 -4.61 2.84
N ASN A 349 -27.94 -3.55 3.33
CA ASN A 349 -28.64 -2.32 3.70
C ASN A 349 -29.30 -1.63 2.50
N LYS A 350 -28.66 -1.67 1.32
CA LYS A 350 -29.19 -1.05 0.09
C LYS A 350 -30.24 -1.90 -0.61
N ASN A 351 -29.99 -3.21 -0.75
CA ASN A 351 -30.75 -4.08 -1.65
C ASN A 351 -31.54 -5.18 -0.92
N GLY A 352 -31.29 -5.40 0.37
CA GLY A 352 -31.87 -6.51 1.14
C GLY A 352 -31.34 -7.89 0.72
N VAL A 353 -30.24 -7.95 -0.05
CA VAL A 353 -29.70 -9.18 -0.65
C VAL A 353 -28.25 -9.38 -0.25
N LEU A 354 -27.93 -10.63 0.09
CA LEU A 354 -26.57 -11.07 0.32
C LEU A 354 -25.78 -11.10 -0.99
N PRO A 355 -24.59 -10.48 -1.06
CA PRO A 355 -23.75 -10.54 -2.24
C PRO A 355 -23.14 -11.93 -2.40
N GLU A 356 -23.68 -12.69 -3.36
CA GLU A 356 -23.38 -14.12 -3.57
C GLU A 356 -21.87 -14.41 -3.66
N ARG A 357 -21.12 -13.66 -4.48
CA ARG A 357 -19.68 -13.94 -4.69
C ARG A 357 -18.87 -13.57 -3.47
N ILE A 358 -19.19 -12.48 -2.78
CA ILE A 358 -18.56 -12.15 -1.49
C ILE A 358 -18.86 -13.24 -0.46
N VAL A 359 -20.08 -13.78 -0.39
CA VAL A 359 -20.43 -14.88 0.52
C VAL A 359 -19.69 -16.18 0.15
N THR A 360 -19.57 -16.51 -1.14
CA THR A 360 -18.75 -17.65 -1.60
C THR A 360 -17.28 -17.47 -1.20
N SER A 361 -16.72 -16.29 -1.42
CA SER A 361 -15.34 -15.97 -1.01
C SER A 361 -15.16 -16.05 0.51
N PHE A 362 -16.14 -15.56 1.27
CA PHE A 362 -16.14 -15.64 2.72
C PHE A 362 -16.18 -17.10 3.21
N SER A 363 -17.00 -17.93 2.57
CA SER A 363 -17.07 -19.36 2.84
C SER A 363 -15.73 -20.05 2.53
N ALA A 364 -15.09 -19.69 1.41
CA ALA A 364 -13.77 -20.18 1.05
C ALA A 364 -12.70 -19.76 2.08
N LEU A 365 -12.80 -18.54 2.62
CA LEU A 365 -11.94 -18.08 3.71
C LEU A 365 -12.11 -18.95 4.96
N LEU A 366 -13.35 -19.23 5.36
CA LEU A 366 -13.60 -20.10 6.51
C LEU A 366 -13.11 -21.53 6.27
N ARG A 367 -13.29 -22.09 5.06
CA ARG A 367 -12.78 -23.42 4.69
C ARG A 367 -11.25 -23.48 4.71
N LEU A 368 -10.59 -22.43 4.21
CA LEU A 368 -9.13 -22.33 4.24
C LEU A 368 -8.60 -22.19 5.68
N TYR A 369 -9.38 -21.60 6.58
CA TYR A 369 -9.06 -21.48 8.00
C TYR A 369 -9.56 -22.66 8.85
N ARG A 370 -10.09 -23.72 8.22
CA ARG A 370 -10.24 -25.03 8.86
C ARG A 370 -8.86 -25.65 9.00
N ALA A 371 -8.20 -25.31 10.09
CA ALA A 371 -6.80 -25.64 10.33
C ALA A 371 -6.64 -26.62 11.49
N GLU A 372 -5.53 -27.34 11.45
CA GLU A 372 -5.01 -28.12 12.57
C GLU A 372 -3.73 -27.45 13.10
N HIS A 373 -3.51 -27.54 14.40
CA HIS A 373 -2.27 -27.05 15.01
C HIS A 373 -1.21 -28.16 15.01
N THR A 374 -0.11 -27.91 14.30
CA THR A 374 1.00 -28.86 14.12
C THR A 374 2.32 -28.27 14.60
N ASP A 375 3.40 -29.04 14.51
CA ASP A 375 4.77 -28.58 14.76
C ASP A 375 5.23 -27.45 13.82
N LYS A 376 4.57 -27.32 12.66
CA LYS A 376 4.83 -26.26 11.67
C LYS A 376 3.93 -25.03 11.83
N GLY A 377 3.10 -25.00 12.88
CA GLY A 377 2.07 -24.00 13.11
C GLY A 377 0.69 -24.46 12.65
N TYR A 378 -0.20 -23.50 12.41
CA TYR A 378 -1.56 -23.78 11.93
C TYR A 378 -1.53 -24.11 10.43
N VAL A 379 -1.98 -25.31 10.09
CA VAL A 379 -1.97 -25.82 8.72
C VAL A 379 -3.39 -26.18 8.28
N SER A 380 -3.72 -25.84 7.04
CA SER A 380 -4.90 -26.32 6.34
C SER A 380 -4.47 -27.00 5.03
N SER A 381 -5.43 -27.38 4.20
CA SER A 381 -5.17 -28.00 2.90
C SER A 381 -6.00 -27.37 1.79
N THR A 382 -5.45 -27.40 0.57
CA THR A 382 -6.21 -27.18 -0.66
C THR A 382 -7.21 -28.32 -0.88
N PHE A 383 -8.14 -28.16 -1.84
CA PHE A 383 -9.08 -29.23 -2.22
C PHE A 383 -8.35 -30.50 -2.69
N SER A 384 -7.18 -30.33 -3.33
CA SER A 384 -6.33 -31.45 -3.76
C SER A 384 -5.42 -32.01 -2.64
N GLY A 385 -5.58 -31.57 -1.39
CA GLY A 385 -4.80 -32.03 -0.24
C GLY A 385 -3.39 -31.41 -0.09
N GLN A 386 -3.05 -30.35 -0.82
CA GLN A 386 -1.75 -29.67 -0.63
C GLN A 386 -1.74 -28.85 0.66
N ILE A 387 -0.67 -28.94 1.44
CA ILE A 387 -0.56 -28.24 2.73
C ILE A 387 -0.41 -26.72 2.52
N VAL A 388 -1.23 -25.96 3.24
CA VAL A 388 -1.17 -24.50 3.33
C VAL A 388 -0.85 -24.08 4.77
N ILE A 389 0.21 -23.30 4.98
CA ILE A 389 0.56 -22.76 6.30
C ILE A 389 -0.13 -21.42 6.48
N LEU A 390 -1.01 -21.31 7.47
CA LEU A 390 -1.71 -20.07 7.77
C LEU A 390 -0.81 -19.11 8.53
N ARG A 391 -0.92 -17.82 8.19
CA ARG A 391 -0.18 -16.73 8.83
C ARG A 391 -1.15 -15.62 9.19
N ASP A 392 -1.58 -15.63 10.43
CA ASP A 392 -2.51 -14.66 11.00
C ASP A 392 -2.22 -14.51 12.50
N GLU A 393 -2.98 -13.66 13.19
CA GLU A 393 -2.87 -13.48 14.64
C GLU A 393 -3.10 -14.82 15.39
N GLU A 394 -2.21 -15.18 16.31
CA GLU A 394 -2.21 -16.50 16.96
C GLU A 394 -3.51 -16.79 17.73
N GLN A 395 -4.03 -15.78 18.44
CA GLN A 395 -5.29 -15.90 19.19
C GLN A 395 -6.47 -16.17 18.26
N LEU A 396 -6.46 -15.54 17.08
CA LEU A 396 -7.50 -15.70 16.07
C LEU A 396 -7.46 -17.11 15.46
N LEU A 397 -6.26 -17.60 15.12
CA LEU A 397 -6.07 -18.96 14.61
C LEU A 397 -6.47 -20.02 15.64
N ALA A 398 -6.15 -19.80 16.91
CA ALA A 398 -6.55 -20.67 18.01
C ALA A 398 -8.08 -20.75 18.15
N SER A 399 -8.77 -19.60 18.14
CA SER A 399 -10.24 -19.56 18.25
C SER A 399 -10.92 -20.28 17.08
N LEU A 400 -10.51 -19.97 15.84
CA LEU A 400 -11.06 -20.64 14.65
C LEU A 400 -10.82 -22.15 14.67
N THR A 401 -9.62 -22.59 15.06
CA THR A 401 -9.29 -24.02 15.21
C THR A 401 -10.18 -24.68 16.26
N GLN A 402 -10.42 -24.01 17.39
CA GLN A 402 -11.29 -24.52 18.45
C GLN A 402 -12.74 -24.66 17.97
N HIS A 403 -13.29 -23.67 17.25
CA HIS A 403 -14.64 -23.78 16.69
C HIS A 403 -14.73 -24.93 15.68
N TRP A 404 -13.76 -25.03 14.77
CA TRP A 404 -13.69 -26.12 13.79
C TRP A 404 -13.53 -27.50 14.43
N SER A 405 -12.88 -27.61 15.59
CA SER A 405 -12.73 -28.88 16.32
C SER A 405 -14.06 -29.46 16.83
N GLN A 406 -15.11 -28.63 16.91
CA GLN A 406 -16.45 -29.06 17.27
C GLN A 406 -17.19 -29.71 16.08
N TYR A 407 -16.68 -29.53 14.85
CA TYR A 407 -17.27 -30.15 13.66
C TYR A 407 -16.98 -31.65 13.63
N SER A 408 -18.01 -32.45 13.87
CA SER A 408 -17.95 -33.91 13.81
C SER A 408 -18.49 -34.50 12.49
N GLY A 409 -18.71 -33.66 11.47
CA GLY A 409 -19.26 -34.09 10.17
C GLY A 409 -20.79 -34.12 10.08
N ALA A 410 -21.52 -33.91 11.19
CA ALA A 410 -22.98 -34.07 11.22
C ALA A 410 -23.77 -32.76 11.02
N ASN A 411 -23.22 -31.60 11.41
CA ASN A 411 -23.95 -30.33 11.38
C ASN A 411 -23.05 -29.12 11.09
N MET A 412 -22.90 -28.78 9.81
CA MET A 412 -22.11 -27.62 9.38
C MET A 412 -22.70 -26.30 9.90
N ASN A 413 -24.03 -26.17 9.96
CA ASN A 413 -24.70 -24.95 10.39
C ASN A 413 -24.34 -24.56 11.84
N GLU A 414 -24.22 -25.54 12.72
CA GLU A 414 -23.88 -25.31 14.13
C GLU A 414 -22.47 -24.73 14.27
N VAL A 415 -21.49 -25.30 13.57
CA VAL A 415 -20.10 -24.80 13.61
C VAL A 415 -19.98 -23.44 12.95
N VAL A 416 -20.65 -23.23 11.82
CA VAL A 416 -20.73 -21.91 11.18
C VAL A 416 -21.37 -20.89 12.12
N SER A 417 -22.44 -21.23 12.83
CA SER A 417 -23.07 -20.33 13.82
C SER A 417 -22.08 -19.91 14.90
N TYR A 418 -21.30 -20.83 15.47
CA TYR A 418 -20.28 -20.48 16.47
C TYR A 418 -19.19 -19.57 15.92
N ILE A 419 -18.68 -19.85 14.71
CA ILE A 419 -17.66 -19.02 14.06
C ILE A 419 -18.20 -17.63 13.78
N LEU A 420 -19.42 -17.51 13.23
CA LEU A 420 -20.03 -16.22 12.89
C LEU A 420 -20.44 -15.41 14.13
N ALA A 421 -20.79 -16.06 15.23
CA ALA A 421 -21.17 -15.40 16.47
C ALA A 421 -19.99 -14.90 17.31
N ASP A 422 -18.75 -15.29 16.98
CA ASP A 422 -17.56 -14.91 17.73
C ASP A 422 -17.18 -13.43 17.49
N GLU A 423 -17.58 -12.56 18.41
CA GLU A 423 -17.27 -11.13 18.36
C GLU A 423 -15.78 -10.83 18.56
N GLN A 424 -14.97 -11.75 19.10
CA GLN A 424 -13.53 -11.55 19.18
C GLN A 424 -12.90 -11.63 17.78
N ILE A 425 -13.43 -12.49 16.93
CA ILE A 425 -13.01 -12.60 15.53
C ILE A 425 -13.56 -11.42 14.73
N TRP A 426 -14.88 -11.21 14.73
CA TRP A 426 -15.54 -10.31 13.78
C TRP A 426 -15.76 -8.89 14.29
N GLY A 427 -15.67 -8.66 15.60
CA GLY A 427 -16.06 -7.40 16.24
C GLY A 427 -17.58 -7.17 16.32
N GLN A 428 -18.38 -8.10 15.81
CA GLN A 428 -19.84 -8.11 15.84
C GLN A 428 -20.34 -9.54 15.58
N ASN A 429 -21.55 -9.87 16.03
CA ASN A 429 -22.16 -11.18 15.77
C ASN A 429 -22.72 -11.24 14.34
N LEU A 430 -22.04 -11.95 13.45
CA LEU A 430 -22.44 -12.12 12.05
C LEU A 430 -23.55 -13.19 11.86
N ASP A 431 -23.78 -14.06 12.85
CA ASP A 431 -24.86 -15.07 12.79
C ASP A 431 -26.25 -14.43 12.85
N LEU A 432 -26.34 -13.18 13.30
CA LEU A 432 -27.57 -12.38 13.26
C LEU A 432 -27.95 -11.90 11.86
N ILE A 433 -27.05 -12.04 10.88
CA ILE A 433 -27.32 -11.66 9.49
C ILE A 433 -28.19 -12.74 8.83
N SER A 434 -29.43 -12.36 8.49
CA SER A 434 -30.40 -13.27 7.91
C SER A 434 -29.87 -13.96 6.64
N GLY A 435 -29.91 -15.29 6.63
CA GLY A 435 -29.49 -16.14 5.50
C GLY A 435 -27.98 -16.34 5.36
N LEU A 436 -27.13 -15.59 6.08
CA LEU A 436 -25.67 -15.68 5.92
C LEU A 436 -25.14 -17.05 6.36
N ARG A 437 -25.53 -17.51 7.56
CA ARG A 437 -25.14 -18.83 8.07
C ARG A 437 -25.50 -19.93 7.09
N ASP A 438 -26.74 -19.92 6.62
CA ASP A 438 -27.28 -21.00 5.80
C ASP A 438 -26.54 -21.08 4.46
N GLN A 439 -26.27 -19.95 3.80
CA GLN A 439 -25.49 -19.90 2.56
C GLN A 439 -24.03 -20.33 2.76
N VAL A 440 -23.40 -19.88 3.85
CA VAL A 440 -22.02 -20.28 4.18
C VAL A 440 -21.94 -21.78 4.43
N ALA A 441 -22.87 -22.34 5.21
CA ALA A 441 -22.92 -23.78 5.48
C ALA A 441 -23.20 -24.60 4.21
N GLU A 442 -24.04 -24.10 3.29
CA GLU A 442 -24.31 -24.73 1.99
C GLU A 442 -23.04 -24.83 1.14
N HIS A 443 -22.29 -23.73 1.00
CA HIS A 443 -21.02 -23.74 0.27
C HIS A 443 -20.00 -24.72 0.88
N LEU A 444 -19.88 -24.71 2.21
CA LEU A 444 -18.95 -25.60 2.91
C LEU A 444 -19.32 -27.08 2.75
N ASN A 445 -20.61 -27.43 2.91
CA ASN A 445 -21.07 -28.80 2.71
C ASN A 445 -20.80 -29.30 1.29
N LYS A 446 -21.07 -28.45 0.28
CA LYS A 446 -20.81 -28.80 -1.12
C LYS A 446 -19.34 -29.17 -1.35
N TRP A 447 -18.40 -28.39 -0.82
CA TRP A 447 -16.98 -28.70 -0.98
C TRP A 447 -16.53 -29.93 -0.20
N GLU A 448 -17.08 -30.18 0.99
CA GLU A 448 -16.79 -31.41 1.74
C GLU A 448 -17.32 -32.67 1.01
N GLU A 449 -18.49 -32.58 0.37
CA GLU A 449 -19.04 -33.68 -0.46
C GLU A 449 -18.21 -33.92 -1.72
N GLU A 450 -17.76 -32.86 -2.39
CA GLU A 450 -16.89 -32.94 -3.58
C GLU A 450 -15.53 -33.57 -3.24
N GLU A 451 -14.92 -33.20 -2.11
CA GLU A 451 -13.69 -33.83 -1.60
C GLU A 451 -13.89 -35.33 -1.34
N HIS A 452 -15.02 -35.74 -0.74
CA HIS A 452 -15.26 -37.16 -0.46
C HIS A 452 -15.46 -38.01 -1.74
N ASN A 453 -15.99 -37.43 -2.82
CA ASN A 453 -16.25 -38.16 -4.06
C ASN A 453 -15.02 -38.33 -4.97
N GLU A 454 -13.94 -37.56 -4.79
CA GLU A 454 -12.68 -37.76 -5.53
C GLU A 454 -11.80 -38.90 -4.96
N TYR A 455 -12.10 -39.37 -3.74
CA TYR A 455 -11.33 -40.42 -3.06
C TYR A 455 -12.08 -41.76 -2.87
N VAL A 456 -13.26 -41.93 -3.47
CA VAL A 456 -14.06 -43.18 -3.55
C VAL A 456 -14.11 -43.66 -4.99
#